data_AF-A0AAW0GXG8-F1
#
_entry.id   AF-A0AAW0GXG8-F1
#
_cell.length_a   1.000
_cell.length_b   1.000
_cell.length_c   1.000
_cell.angle_alpha   90.00
_cell.angle_beta   90.00
_cell.angle_gamma   90.00
#
_symmetry.space_group_name_H-M   'P 1'
#
loop_
_entity.id
_entity.type
_entity.pdbx_description
1 polymer ?
#
loop_
_entity_poly.entity_id
_entity_poly.type
_entity_poly.pdbx_seq_one_letter_code
_entity_poly.pdbx_strand_id
1 'polypeptide(L)'
;WFMKALVTKDKLPIKKVSPIFVLVLDNVEGKSQLEVQLSSVKDHWLIYCDGEMEGMHFTTTQLIGRNPKKNLEALEEFKKFTQKKGLVPENLAILEQMDKCEPKSE
;
A
#
# COMPACT_ATOMS: atom_id res chain seq x y z
N TRP A 1 -2.82 8.75 15.05
CA TRP A 1 -1.83 9.44 14.20
C TRP A 1 -0.98 8.34 13.55
N PHE A 2 -0.64 8.43 12.27
CA PHE A 2 0.44 7.60 11.73
C PHE A 2 1.34 8.53 10.94
N MET A 3 2.59 8.62 11.39
CA MET A 3 3.67 9.31 10.73
C MET A 3 4.45 8.21 10.02
N LYS A 4 4.35 8.12 8.69
CA LYS A 4 5.20 7.21 7.91
C LYS A 4 6.44 8.01 7.50
N ALA A 5 7.50 7.88 8.29
CA ALA A 5 8.81 8.41 7.96
C ALA A 5 9.55 7.35 7.13
N LEU A 6 10.19 7.77 6.05
CA LEU A 6 11.01 6.90 5.22
C LEU A 6 12.43 7.47 5.22
N VAL A 7 13.39 6.66 5.65
CA VAL A 7 14.82 6.99 5.60
C VAL A 7 15.46 6.11 4.55
N THR A 8 16.17 6.72 3.62
CA THR A 8 16.91 6.04 2.55
C THR A 8 18.33 6.58 2.50
N LYS A 9 19.28 5.74 2.08
CA LYS A 9 20.68 6.17 1.89
C LYS A 9 20.78 7.22 0.77
N ASP A 10 19.94 7.09 -0.25
CA ASP A 10 19.89 7.97 -1.43
C ASP A 10 18.55 8.71 -1.53
N LYS A 11 18.52 9.83 -2.27
CA LYS A 11 17.28 10.58 -2.48
C LYS A 11 16.30 9.79 -3.32
N LEU A 12 15.16 9.41 -2.75
CA LEU A 12 14.04 8.87 -3.51
C LEU A 12 13.33 9.94 -4.34
N PRO A 13 13.01 9.65 -5.61
CA PRO A 13 12.15 10.52 -6.41
C PRO A 13 10.68 10.38 -5.93
N ILE A 14 10.23 11.33 -5.13
CA ILE A 14 8.83 11.43 -4.68
C ILE A 14 8.08 12.38 -5.61
N LYS A 15 7.02 11.89 -6.27
CA LYS A 15 6.13 12.72 -7.09
C LYS A 15 4.76 12.79 -6.42
N LYS A 16 4.30 14.01 -6.13
CA LYS A 16 2.93 14.27 -5.66
C LYS A 16 2.07 14.70 -6.84
N VAL A 17 1.08 13.88 -7.19
CA VAL A 17 0.10 14.17 -8.25
C VAL A 17 -1.27 14.12 -7.59
N SER A 18 -1.77 15.24 -7.05
CA SER A 18 -2.99 15.27 -6.24
C SER A 18 -4.16 14.52 -6.91
N PRO A 19 -4.84 13.55 -6.23
CA PRO A 19 -4.75 13.13 -4.81
C PRO A 19 -3.80 11.94 -4.55
N ILE A 20 -2.93 11.62 -5.49
CA ILE A 20 -2.07 10.44 -5.52
C ILE A 20 -0.64 10.81 -5.13
N PHE A 21 -0.04 10.01 -4.26
CA PHE A 21 1.39 10.04 -3.97
C PHE A 21 2.06 8.86 -4.64
N VAL A 22 3.11 9.11 -5.42
CA VAL A 22 3.91 8.05 -6.06
C VAL A 22 5.32 8.08 -5.48
N LEU A 23 5.75 6.93 -4.96
CA LEU A 23 7.12 6.67 -4.52
C LEU A 23 7.73 5.65 -5.46
N VAL A 24 8.93 5.93 -5.98
CA VAL A 24 9.72 4.93 -6.71
C VAL A 24 10.91 4.58 -5.83
N LEU A 25 11.02 3.32 -5.46
CA LEU A 25 12.14 2.73 -4.74
C LEU A 25 13.00 2.00 -5.77
N ASP A 26 14.25 2.40 -5.93
CA ASP A 26 15.18 1.86 -6.93
C ASP A 26 16.48 1.53 -6.19
N ASN A 27 16.71 0.24 -5.93
CA ASN A 27 17.84 -0.27 -5.16
C ASN A 27 18.54 -1.39 -5.95
N VAL A 28 19.73 -1.81 -5.50
CA VAL A 28 20.51 -2.90 -6.13
C VAL A 28 19.73 -4.21 -6.25
N GLU A 29 18.79 -4.45 -5.33
CA GLU A 29 17.98 -5.68 -5.23
C GLU A 29 16.67 -5.64 -6.06
N GLY A 30 16.36 -4.49 -6.67
CA GLY A 30 15.17 -4.34 -7.51
C GLY A 30 14.55 -2.95 -7.48
N LYS A 31 13.48 -2.79 -8.26
CA LYS A 31 12.75 -1.53 -8.41
C LYS A 31 11.28 -1.73 -8.14
N SER A 32 10.68 -0.85 -7.34
CA SER A 32 9.24 -0.83 -7.11
C SER A 32 8.66 0.58 -7.18
N GLN A 33 7.44 0.66 -7.66
CA GLN A 33 6.60 1.85 -7.69
C GLN A 33 5.43 1.64 -6.74
N LEU A 34 5.34 2.49 -5.72
CA LEU A 34 4.24 2.54 -4.77
C LEU A 34 3.36 3.76 -5.07
N GLU A 35 2.10 3.51 -5.38
CA GLU A 35 1.06 4.52 -5.51
C GLU A 35 0.15 4.48 -4.28
N VAL A 36 -0.02 5.61 -3.62
CA VAL A 36 -0.90 5.77 -2.47
C VAL A 36 -1.98 6.79 -2.80
N GLN A 37 -3.23 6.36 -2.72
CA GLN A 37 -4.41 7.18 -2.92
C GLN A 37 -5.24 7.24 -1.63
N LEU A 38 -5.79 8.41 -1.33
CA LEU A 38 -6.79 8.54 -0.26
C LEU A 38 -8.08 7.81 -0.68
N SER A 39 -8.64 7.01 0.23
CA SER A 39 -9.99 6.44 0.08
C SER A 39 -11.05 7.55 0.29
N SER A 40 -12.22 7.38 -0.30
CA SER A 40 -13.39 8.21 0.04
C SER A 40 -13.85 8.01 1.49
N VAL A 41 -13.53 6.85 2.07
CA VAL A 41 -13.78 6.54 3.48
C VAL A 41 -12.68 7.12 4.35
N LYS A 42 -13.07 7.93 5.34
CA LYS A 42 -12.15 8.58 6.27
C LYS A 42 -11.21 7.56 6.92
N ASP A 43 -9.94 7.96 7.07
CA ASP A 43 -8.89 7.16 7.71
C ASP A 43 -8.61 5.82 7.00
N HIS A 44 -8.85 5.74 5.70
CA HIS A 44 -8.47 4.61 4.83
C HIS A 44 -7.64 5.08 3.62
N TRP A 45 -6.80 4.18 3.11
CA TRP A 45 -5.93 4.40 1.94
C TRP A 45 -5.95 3.20 1.02
N LEU A 46 -5.89 3.49 -0.28
CA LEU A 46 -5.76 2.51 -1.34
C LEU A 46 -4.33 2.56 -1.85
N ILE A 47 -3.68 1.41 -1.90
CA ILE A 47 -2.28 1.30 -2.29
C ILE A 47 -2.21 0.38 -3.50
N TYR A 48 -1.44 0.79 -4.51
CA TYR A 48 -1.00 -0.05 -5.61
C TYR A 48 0.52 -0.12 -5.57
N CYS A 49 1.08 -1.32 -5.66
CA CYS A 49 2.51 -1.54 -5.73
C CYS A 49 2.80 -2.42 -6.94
N ASP A 50 3.71 -1.97 -7.78
CA ASP A 50 4.24 -2.73 -8.91
C ASP A 50 5.76 -2.72 -8.80
N GLY A 51 6.39 -3.87 -8.94
CA GLY A 51 7.83 -3.90 -8.80
C GLY A 51 8.46 -5.24 -9.10
N GLU A 52 9.77 -5.26 -8.87
CA GLU A 52 10.64 -6.40 -8.98
C GLU A 52 11.44 -6.52 -7.69
N MET A 53 11.51 -7.73 -7.15
CA MET A 53 12.32 -8.07 -5.99
C MET A 53 12.98 -9.42 -6.25
N GLU A 54 14.31 -9.47 -6.15
CA GLU A 54 15.09 -10.70 -6.40
C GLU A 54 14.81 -11.33 -7.79
N GLY A 55 14.58 -10.51 -8.82
CA GLY A 55 14.25 -10.96 -10.18
C GLY A 55 12.80 -11.43 -10.38
N MET A 56 11.96 -11.36 -9.35
CA MET A 56 10.54 -11.69 -9.43
C MET A 56 9.70 -10.42 -9.54
N HIS A 57 8.89 -10.33 -10.60
CA HIS A 57 7.89 -9.27 -10.73
C HIS A 57 6.68 -9.55 -9.84
N PHE A 58 6.21 -8.52 -9.15
CA PHE A 58 5.00 -8.58 -8.35
C PHE A 58 4.16 -7.32 -8.54
N THR A 59 2.85 -7.52 -8.56
CA THR A 59 1.87 -6.45 -8.59
C THR A 59 0.84 -6.72 -7.49
N THR A 60 0.62 -5.77 -6.61
CA THR A 60 -0.29 -5.91 -5.46
C THR A 60 -1.11 -4.66 -5.24
N THR A 61 -2.29 -4.82 -4.67
CA THR A 61 -3.08 -3.73 -4.11
C THR A 61 -3.36 -4.00 -2.65
N GLN A 62 -3.39 -2.95 -1.83
CA GLN A 62 -3.68 -3.06 -0.40
C GLN A 62 -4.66 -1.97 0.03
N LEU A 63 -5.60 -2.35 0.91
CA LEU A 63 -6.44 -1.44 1.67
C LEU A 63 -5.86 -1.32 3.08
N ILE A 64 -5.51 -0.10 3.49
CA ILE A 64 -5.04 0.17 4.85
C ILE A 64 -6.05 1.08 5.54
N GLY A 65 -6.53 0.67 6.71
CA GLY A 65 -7.36 1.48 7.60
C GLY A 65 -6.60 1.83 8.88
N ARG A 66 -6.94 2.95 9.51
CA ARG A 66 -6.38 3.32 10.82
C ARG A 66 -6.78 2.36 11.95
N ASN A 67 -7.93 1.70 11.84
CA ASN A 67 -8.47 0.80 12.83
C ASN A 67 -8.51 -0.63 12.25
N PRO A 68 -8.18 -1.67 13.04
CA PRO A 68 -8.30 -3.07 12.58
C PRO A 68 -9.74 -3.51 12.29
N LYS A 69 -10.75 -2.74 12.71
CA LYS A 69 -12.16 -3.02 12.41
C LYS A 69 -12.42 -2.98 10.90
N LYS A 70 -13.03 -4.05 10.40
CA LYS A 70 -13.51 -4.16 9.02
C LYS A 70 -14.45 -3.00 8.67
N ASN A 71 -14.22 -2.38 7.52
CA ASN A 71 -15.11 -1.38 6.93
C ASN A 71 -15.57 -1.84 5.54
N LEU A 72 -16.87 -2.12 5.38
CA LEU A 72 -17.43 -2.66 4.14
C LEU A 72 -17.42 -1.64 2.99
N GLU A 73 -17.63 -0.36 3.29
CA GLU A 73 -17.61 0.71 2.28
C GLU A 73 -16.21 0.85 1.68
N ALA A 74 -15.18 0.86 2.53
CA ALA A 74 -13.79 0.94 2.09
C ALA A 74 -13.37 -0.31 1.30
N LEU A 75 -13.90 -1.49 1.67
CA LEU A 75 -13.66 -2.74 0.95
C LEU A 75 -14.28 -2.72 -0.45
N GLU A 76 -15.49 -2.20 -0.61
CA GLU A 76 -16.14 -2.08 -1.92
C GLU A 76 -15.46 -1.05 -2.82
N GLU A 77 -14.98 0.07 -2.25
CA GLU A 77 -14.12 1.01 -2.98
C GLU A 77 -12.81 0.33 -3.43
N PHE A 78 -12.18 -0.44 -2.54
CA PHE A 78 -10.95 -1.16 -2.82
C PHE A 78 -11.09 -2.20 -3.94
N LYS A 79 -12.21 -2.94 -4.00
CA LYS A 79 -12.47 -3.88 -5.10
C LYS A 79 -12.53 -3.16 -6.45
N LYS A 80 -13.24 -2.02 -6.52
CA LYS A 80 -13.31 -1.19 -7.74
C LYS A 80 -11.95 -0.64 -8.14
N PHE A 81 -11.15 -0.20 -7.16
CA PHE A 81 -9.78 0.26 -7.39
C PHE A 81 -8.89 -0.86 -7.92
N THR A 82 -8.93 -2.04 -7.30
CA THR A 82 -8.16 -3.24 -7.69
C THR A 82 -8.48 -3.66 -9.12
N GLN A 83 -9.77 -3.69 -9.47
CA GLN A 83 -10.23 -3.99 -10.83
C GLN A 83 -9.69 -2.98 -11.86
N LYS A 84 -9.69 -1.67 -11.54
CA LYS A 84 -9.13 -0.63 -12.42
C LYS A 84 -7.61 -0.74 -12.63
N LYS A 85 -6.90 -1.37 -11.69
CA LYS A 85 -5.46 -1.68 -11.79
C LYS A 85 -5.18 -3.01 -12.51
N GLY A 86 -6.20 -3.71 -12.99
CA GLY A 86 -6.06 -4.96 -13.74
C GLY A 86 -5.90 -6.21 -12.86
N LEU A 87 -6.10 -6.09 -11.55
CA LEU A 87 -6.05 -7.22 -10.61
C LEU A 87 -7.46 -7.77 -10.36
N VAL A 88 -7.54 -9.06 -10.02
CA VAL A 88 -8.78 -9.81 -9.82
C VAL A 88 -9.23 -9.71 -8.35
N PRO A 89 -10.31 -8.97 -8.03
CA PRO A 89 -10.74 -8.78 -6.63
C PRO A 89 -11.16 -10.06 -5.91
N GLU A 90 -11.48 -11.13 -6.63
CA GLU A 90 -11.84 -12.44 -6.08
C GLU A 90 -10.65 -13.15 -5.40
N ASN A 91 -9.41 -12.79 -5.77
CA ASN A 91 -8.19 -13.32 -5.14
C ASN A 91 -7.83 -12.58 -3.82
N LEU A 92 -8.76 -11.82 -3.27
CA LEU A 92 -8.55 -11.00 -2.09
C LEU A 92 -8.44 -11.86 -0.82
N ALA A 93 -7.35 -11.68 -0.08
CA ALA A 93 -7.20 -12.18 1.27
C ALA A 93 -7.51 -11.07 2.28
N ILE A 94 -8.51 -11.27 3.14
CA ILE A 94 -8.73 -10.39 4.30
C ILE A 94 -7.81 -10.88 5.41
N LEU A 95 -6.75 -10.12 5.68
CA LEU A 95 -5.88 -10.38 6.82
C LEU A 95 -6.49 -9.68 8.04
N GLU A 96 -7.05 -10.46 8.96
CA GLU A 96 -7.39 -9.94 10.28
C GLU A 96 -6.08 -9.66 11.02
N GLN A 97 -5.92 -8.44 11.54
CA GLN A 97 -4.74 -8.11 12.33
C GLN A 97 -4.81 -8.89 13.64
N MET A 98 -4.13 -10.03 13.70
CA MET A 98 -4.25 -10.97 14.81
C MET A 98 -3.63 -10.45 16.11
N ASP A 99 -2.64 -9.54 16.07
CA ASP A 99 -2.10 -8.81 17.22
C ASP A 99 -1.27 -7.60 16.76
N LYS A 100 -0.96 -6.66 17.67
CA LYS A 100 0.08 -5.65 17.39
C LYS A 100 1.43 -6.37 17.44
N CYS A 101 2.21 -6.27 16.36
CA CYS A 101 3.63 -6.59 16.44
C CYS A 101 4.27 -5.61 17.43
N GLU A 102 4.52 -6.06 18.67
CA GLU A 102 5.30 -5.28 19.61
C GLU A 102 6.78 -5.40 19.21
N PRO A 103 7.50 -4.28 19.02
CA PRO A 103 8.93 -4.35 18.84
C PRO A 103 9.54 -5.02 20.08
N LYS A 104 10.43 -5.99 19.88
CA LYS A 104 11.20 -6.54 21.01
C LYS A 104 11.96 -5.39 21.65
N SER A 105 11.68 -5.13 22.92
CA SER A 105 12.53 -4.30 23.76
C SER A 105 13.88 -4.99 23.91
N GLU A 106 14.97 -4.29 23.57
CA GLU A 106 16.35 -4.68 23.91
C GLU A 106 16.62 -4.48 25.40
#